data_AF-A0A255R331-F1
#
_entry.id   AF-A0A255R331-F1
#
_cell.length_a   1.000
_cell.length_b   1.000
_cell.length_c   1.000
_cell.angle_alpha   90.00
_cell.angle_beta   90.00
_cell.angle_gamma   90.00
#
_symmetry.space_group_name_H-M   'P 1'
#
loop_
_entity.id
_entity.type
_entity.pdbx_description
1 polymer ?
#
loop_
_entity_poly.entity_id
_entity_poly.type
_entity_poly.pdbx_seq_one_letter_code
_entity_poly.pdbx_strand_id
1 'polypeptide(L)'
;MVCGRFNLKTPAAAWTQEFLPLWNEDEIAERAKQLAIVPRYNIAPTQQISCIHAGETKRQWSTFRWGLVPFWSKDIAIGARMINARSETAHEKKSFKTPLQRRRCLVPADGYYEWQKTPDGKQPHVIESTSGAVLAMAGLWEENKNLGEPGQPLRTVTILTTAANAALNPIHDRMPVFIDPADFSEWLDPAMEDLEQIKRFLTAAEDQTLTARPVSTIVNNARNDTPDCLAAP
;
A
#
# COMPACT_ATOMS: atom_id res chain seq x y z
N MET A 1 0.47 14.38 -6.67
CA MET A 1 1.04 13.26 -5.90
C MET A 1 -0.14 12.37 -5.62
N VAL A 2 -0.17 11.19 -6.22
CA VAL A 2 -1.26 10.21 -6.09
C VAL A 2 -1.13 9.51 -4.74
N CYS A 3 -2.23 9.04 -4.16
CA CYS A 3 -2.35 8.12 -3.02
C CYS A 3 -1.26 8.35 -1.96
N GLY A 4 -1.13 9.58 -1.49
CA GLY A 4 -0.14 9.99 -0.50
C GLY A 4 -0.63 9.83 0.94
N ARG A 5 -1.79 9.21 1.14
CA ARG A 5 -2.37 8.96 2.45
C ARG A 5 -3.34 7.78 2.41
N PHE A 6 -3.32 6.94 3.42
CA PHE A 6 -4.32 5.86 3.55
C PHE A 6 -4.64 5.54 5.01
N ASN A 7 -5.59 4.64 5.24
CA ASN A 7 -5.95 4.18 6.57
C ASN A 7 -6.00 2.65 6.64
N LEU A 8 -5.66 2.13 7.82
CA LEU A 8 -5.82 0.74 8.23
C LEU A 8 -6.32 0.78 9.69
N LYS A 9 -7.59 1.10 9.84
CA LYS A 9 -8.32 1.21 11.11
C LYS A 9 -8.89 -0.13 11.57
N THR A 10 -9.11 -1.08 10.65
CA THR A 10 -9.57 -2.42 11.00
C THR A 10 -8.51 -3.12 11.84
N PRO A 11 -8.86 -3.69 13.01
CA PRO A 11 -7.91 -4.40 13.86
C PRO A 11 -7.22 -5.56 13.12
N ALA A 12 -5.95 -5.82 13.46
CA ALA A 12 -5.16 -6.89 12.85
C ALA A 12 -5.89 -8.23 12.77
N ALA A 13 -6.54 -8.64 13.87
CA ALA A 13 -7.28 -9.90 13.93
C ALA A 13 -8.41 -10.02 12.90
N ALA A 14 -8.97 -8.90 12.43
CA ALA A 14 -10.12 -8.91 11.53
C ALA A 14 -9.72 -8.95 10.04
N TRP A 15 -8.55 -8.42 9.65
CA TRP A 15 -8.12 -8.42 8.25
C TRP A 15 -7.09 -9.49 7.92
N THR A 16 -6.31 -9.96 8.90
CA THR A 16 -5.16 -10.84 8.64
C THR A 16 -5.53 -12.21 8.09
N GLN A 17 -6.69 -12.78 8.43
CA GLN A 17 -7.06 -14.13 8.01
C GLN A 17 -7.08 -14.29 6.46
N GLU A 18 -7.62 -13.31 5.74
CA GLU A 18 -7.65 -13.32 4.27
C GLU A 18 -6.24 -13.24 3.66
N PHE A 19 -5.38 -12.43 4.27
CA PHE A 19 -4.02 -12.19 3.79
C PHE A 19 -3.05 -13.31 4.18
N LEU A 20 -3.26 -13.94 5.34
CA LEU A 20 -2.38 -14.89 6.00
C LEU A 20 -3.14 -16.17 6.40
N PRO A 21 -3.74 -16.91 5.45
CA PRO A 21 -4.64 -18.01 5.76
C PRO A 21 -3.97 -19.21 6.47
N LEU A 22 -2.63 -19.26 6.47
CA LEU A 22 -1.82 -20.29 7.13
C LEU A 22 -1.26 -19.85 8.49
N TRP A 23 -1.69 -18.70 8.99
CA TRP A 23 -1.36 -18.24 10.33
C TRP A 23 -2.52 -18.52 11.26
N ASN A 24 -2.24 -19.02 12.47
CA ASN A 24 -3.26 -19.15 13.49
C ASN A 24 -3.42 -17.85 14.29
N GLU A 25 -4.46 -17.78 15.12
CA GLU A 25 -4.81 -16.59 15.90
C GLU A 25 -3.68 -16.16 16.85
N ASP A 26 -2.99 -17.10 17.50
CA ASP A 26 -1.89 -16.81 18.42
C ASP A 26 -0.68 -16.23 17.68
N GLU A 27 -0.33 -16.79 16.52
CA GLU A 27 0.74 -16.27 15.65
C GLU A 27 0.42 -14.84 15.19
N ILE A 28 -0.84 -14.59 14.80
CA ILE A 28 -1.30 -13.25 14.39
C ILE A 28 -1.21 -12.27 15.56
N ALA A 29 -1.72 -12.65 16.74
CA ALA A 29 -1.74 -11.79 17.92
C ALA A 29 -0.33 -11.43 18.39
N GLU A 30 0.55 -12.43 18.49
CA GLU A 30 1.94 -12.23 18.88
C GLU A 30 2.69 -11.38 17.86
N ARG A 31 2.48 -11.63 16.56
CA ARG A 31 3.12 -10.83 15.51
C ARG A 31 2.61 -9.39 15.48
N ALA A 32 1.31 -9.17 15.64
CA ALA A 32 0.72 -7.84 15.72
C ALA A 32 1.32 -7.04 16.89
N LYS A 33 1.51 -7.69 18.05
CA LYS A 33 2.14 -7.10 19.23
C LYS A 33 3.61 -6.75 18.96
N GLN A 34 4.39 -7.68 18.37
CA GLN A 34 5.79 -7.46 18.02
C GLN A 34 5.98 -6.29 17.04
N LEU A 35 5.07 -6.16 16.07
CA LEU A 35 5.08 -5.09 15.08
C LEU A 35 4.40 -3.80 15.57
N ALA A 36 3.93 -3.76 16.83
CA ALA A 36 3.19 -2.65 17.43
C ALA A 36 2.01 -2.16 16.56
N ILE A 37 1.25 -3.10 16.02
CA ILE A 37 0.15 -2.82 15.10
C ILE A 37 -1.05 -2.31 15.88
N VAL A 38 -1.45 -1.10 15.56
CA VAL A 38 -2.63 -0.43 16.10
C VAL A 38 -3.48 0.11 14.94
N PRO A 39 -4.79 0.31 15.14
CA PRO A 39 -5.62 1.05 14.18
C PRO A 39 -4.99 2.40 13.82
N ARG A 40 -4.93 2.70 12.52
CA ARG A 40 -4.41 3.97 12.00
C ARG A 40 -5.37 4.56 10.99
N TYR A 41 -5.70 5.83 11.19
CA TYR A 41 -6.64 6.61 10.40
C TYR A 41 -5.94 7.51 9.38
N ASN A 42 -4.65 7.79 9.54
CA ASN A 42 -3.94 8.76 8.68
C ASN A 42 -2.48 8.38 8.41
N ILE A 43 -2.28 7.26 7.70
CA ILE A 43 -0.98 6.75 7.32
C ILE A 43 -0.37 7.62 6.22
N ALA A 44 0.83 8.14 6.46
CA ALA A 44 1.57 9.03 5.57
C ALA A 44 2.92 8.42 5.15
N PRO A 45 3.50 8.91 4.03
CA PRO A 45 4.83 8.53 3.58
C PRO A 45 5.87 8.55 4.69
N THR A 46 6.91 7.75 4.52
CA THR A 46 8.06 7.59 5.43
C THR A 46 7.78 6.84 6.73
N GLN A 47 6.52 6.58 7.05
CA GLN A 47 6.13 5.75 8.18
C GLN A 47 6.29 4.26 7.87
N GLN A 48 6.34 3.44 8.92
CA GLN A 48 6.27 1.98 8.80
C GLN A 48 4.83 1.55 8.50
N ILE A 49 4.66 0.69 7.50
CA ILE A 49 3.36 0.17 7.08
C ILE A 49 3.37 -1.35 6.97
N SER A 50 2.24 -2.00 7.25
CA SER A 50 2.08 -3.45 7.08
C SER A 50 2.33 -3.85 5.63
N CYS A 51 3.10 -4.91 5.44
CA CYS A 51 3.40 -5.52 4.16
C CYS A 51 3.32 -7.03 4.29
N ILE A 52 2.48 -7.64 3.45
CA ILE A 52 2.37 -9.09 3.30
C ILE A 52 3.18 -9.48 2.07
N HIS A 53 4.15 -10.37 2.24
CA HIS A 53 5.08 -10.74 1.18
C HIS A 53 5.32 -12.24 1.16
N ALA A 54 5.91 -12.76 0.08
CA ALA A 54 6.32 -14.15 0.03
C ALA A 54 7.30 -14.51 1.17
N GLY A 55 7.15 -15.72 1.69
CA GLY A 55 8.14 -16.41 2.52
C GLY A 55 8.38 -17.81 1.96
N GLU A 56 9.29 -18.56 2.57
CA GLU A 56 9.70 -19.88 2.09
C GLU A 56 8.55 -20.91 2.10
N THR A 57 7.73 -20.89 3.16
CA THR A 57 6.65 -21.89 3.38
C THR A 57 5.26 -21.29 3.42
N LYS A 58 5.15 -20.07 3.99
CA LYS A 58 3.91 -19.29 4.05
C LYS A 58 4.21 -17.81 3.85
N ARG A 59 3.19 -17.07 3.43
CA ARG A 59 3.23 -15.59 3.37
C ARG A 59 3.68 -15.04 4.72
N GLN A 60 4.48 -13.98 4.68
CA GLN A 60 5.05 -13.33 5.84
C GLN A 60 4.45 -11.95 6.03
N TRP A 61 4.36 -11.54 7.30
CA TRP A 61 3.91 -10.21 7.67
C TRP A 61 5.05 -9.44 8.33
N SER A 62 5.43 -8.33 7.71
CA SER A 62 6.44 -7.40 8.22
C SER A 62 5.93 -5.97 8.11
N THR A 63 6.63 -5.03 8.75
CA THR A 63 6.47 -3.60 8.49
C THR A 63 7.64 -3.07 7.68
N PHE A 64 7.34 -2.32 6.62
CA PHE A 64 8.34 -1.67 5.77
C PHE A 64 8.11 -0.16 5.75
N ARG A 65 9.21 0.60 5.57
CA ARG A 65 9.13 2.05 5.46
C ARG A 65 8.51 2.45 4.13
N TRP A 66 7.41 3.20 4.12
CA TRP A 66 6.77 3.66 2.90
C TRP A 66 7.58 4.76 2.20
N GLY A 67 7.98 4.50 0.96
CA GLY A 67 8.94 5.28 0.17
C GLY A 67 10.18 4.45 -0.13
N LEU A 68 10.18 3.81 -1.31
CA LEU A 68 11.18 2.83 -1.69
C LEU A 68 12.58 3.45 -1.82
N VAL A 69 13.57 2.82 -1.20
CA VAL A 69 14.98 3.18 -1.28
C VAL A 69 15.70 2.05 -2.02
N PRO A 70 16.14 2.29 -3.27
CA PRO A 70 16.81 1.26 -4.06
C PRO A 70 18.05 0.71 -3.36
N PHE A 71 18.40 -0.56 -3.60
CA PHE A 71 19.55 -1.22 -2.95
C PHE A 71 20.88 -0.50 -3.18
N TRP A 72 21.02 0.22 -4.30
CA TRP A 72 22.22 0.97 -4.69
C TRP A 72 22.25 2.41 -4.16
N SER A 73 21.17 2.90 -3.56
CA SER A 73 21.11 4.26 -3.03
C SER A 73 22.03 4.40 -1.81
N LYS A 74 22.63 5.58 -1.68
CA LYS A 74 23.39 6.02 -0.49
C LYS A 74 22.63 7.06 0.33
N ASP A 75 21.42 7.41 -0.09
CA ASP A 75 20.58 8.42 0.54
C ASP A 75 19.18 7.86 0.78
N ILE A 76 18.74 7.87 2.03
CA ILE A 76 17.40 7.44 2.44
C ILE A 76 16.31 8.43 2.01
N ALA A 77 16.65 9.71 1.84
CA ALA A 77 15.70 10.76 1.50
C ALA A 77 15.09 10.55 0.10
N ILE A 78 15.78 9.82 -0.79
CA ILE A 78 15.24 9.46 -2.11
C ILE A 78 13.88 8.73 -2.01
N GLY A 79 13.65 7.99 -0.91
CA GLY A 79 12.41 7.27 -0.67
C GLY A 79 11.18 8.17 -0.63
N ALA A 80 11.31 9.42 -0.19
CA ALA A 80 10.20 10.39 -0.18
C ALA A 80 9.65 10.68 -1.59
N ARG A 81 10.45 10.46 -2.64
CA ARG A 81 10.06 10.62 -4.05
C ARG A 81 9.58 9.32 -4.69
N MET A 82 9.69 8.19 -3.98
CA MET A 82 9.38 6.84 -4.47
C MET A 82 8.28 6.16 -3.63
N ILE A 83 7.35 6.96 -3.10
CA ILE A 83 6.19 6.46 -2.36
C ILE A 83 5.22 5.67 -3.27
N ASN A 84 5.19 6.02 -4.56
CA ASN A 84 4.41 5.33 -5.58
C ASN A 84 5.26 5.01 -6.81
N ALA A 85 4.90 3.93 -7.49
CA ALA A 85 5.41 3.55 -8.79
C ALA A 85 4.25 3.49 -9.80
N ARG A 86 4.46 4.05 -10.99
CA ARG A 86 3.47 3.96 -12.08
C ARG A 86 3.57 2.60 -12.75
N SER A 87 2.51 1.81 -12.70
CA SER A 87 2.44 0.48 -13.29
C SER A 87 2.89 0.43 -14.76
N GLU A 88 2.55 1.47 -15.52
CA GLU A 88 2.87 1.60 -16.95
C GLU A 88 4.37 1.60 -17.24
N THR A 89 5.20 2.05 -16.29
CA THR A 89 6.64 2.24 -16.50
C THR A 89 7.51 1.56 -15.44
N ALA A 90 6.92 0.92 -14.43
CA ALA A 90 7.66 0.30 -13.32
C ALA A 90 8.69 -0.73 -13.82
N HIS A 91 8.36 -1.48 -14.86
CA HIS A 91 9.24 -2.48 -15.48
C HIS A 91 10.46 -1.89 -16.21
N GLU A 92 10.45 -0.60 -16.53
CA GLU A 92 11.55 0.10 -17.20
C GLU A 92 12.47 0.82 -16.22
N LYS A 93 11.95 1.25 -15.06
CA LYS A 93 12.71 2.06 -14.09
C LYS A 93 13.64 1.17 -13.27
N LYS A 94 14.93 1.53 -13.23
CA LYS A 94 15.95 0.82 -12.43
C LYS A 94 15.55 0.60 -10.96
N SER A 95 14.83 1.55 -10.36
CA SER A 95 14.37 1.44 -8.96
C SER A 95 13.27 0.40 -8.74
N PHE A 96 12.51 0.03 -9.78
CA PHE A 96 11.29 -0.77 -9.65
C PHE A 96 11.33 -2.07 -10.46
N LYS A 97 12.15 -2.15 -11.51
CA LYS A 97 12.24 -3.33 -12.39
C LYS A 97 12.50 -4.62 -11.62
N THR A 98 13.56 -4.65 -10.79
CA THR A 98 13.89 -5.85 -10.00
C THR A 98 12.85 -6.13 -8.91
N PRO A 99 12.39 -5.13 -8.11
CA PRO A 99 11.30 -5.36 -7.18
C PRO A 99 10.01 -5.88 -7.82
N LEU A 100 9.64 -5.41 -9.01
CA LEU A 100 8.45 -5.89 -9.74
C LEU A 100 8.52 -7.39 -10.07
N GLN A 101 9.71 -7.89 -10.37
CA GLN A 101 9.88 -9.31 -10.72
C GLN A 101 9.98 -10.22 -9.49
N ARG A 102 10.51 -9.73 -8.36
CA ARG A 102 10.94 -10.62 -7.26
C ARG A 102 10.49 -10.22 -5.87
N ARG A 103 10.01 -8.99 -5.69
CA ARG A 103 9.73 -8.40 -4.37
C ARG A 103 8.40 -7.68 -4.40
N ARG A 104 7.39 -8.41 -4.80
CA ARG A 104 6.00 -7.97 -4.73
C ARG A 104 5.48 -8.19 -3.31
N CYS A 105 4.61 -7.30 -2.87
CA CYS A 105 3.90 -7.40 -1.59
C CYS A 105 2.47 -6.90 -1.75
N LEU A 106 1.66 -7.17 -0.73
CA LEU A 106 0.33 -6.61 -0.53
C LEU A 106 0.39 -5.65 0.64
N VAL A 107 -0.14 -4.45 0.47
CA VAL A 107 -0.28 -3.44 1.51
C VAL A 107 -1.75 -3.35 1.90
N PRO A 108 -2.16 -3.89 3.07
CA PRO A 108 -3.55 -3.82 3.51
C PRO A 108 -3.96 -2.38 3.84
N ALA A 109 -5.14 -1.98 3.40
CA ALA A 109 -5.74 -0.69 3.74
C ALA A 109 -7.27 -0.79 3.72
N ASP A 110 -7.95 -0.18 4.69
CA ASP A 110 -9.41 -0.02 4.61
C ASP A 110 -9.82 0.95 3.49
N GLY A 111 -8.95 1.92 3.21
CA GLY A 111 -9.13 2.89 2.15
C GLY A 111 -7.98 3.87 2.06
N TYR A 112 -8.01 4.70 1.02
CA TYR A 112 -7.01 5.74 0.79
C TYR A 112 -7.67 7.11 0.67
N TYR A 113 -6.88 8.18 0.79
CA TYR A 113 -7.39 9.54 0.64
C TYR A 113 -6.89 10.18 -0.65
N GLU A 114 -7.77 10.94 -1.28
CA GLU A 114 -7.41 11.82 -2.39
C GLU A 114 -8.04 13.20 -2.24
N TRP A 115 -7.36 14.20 -2.79
CA TRP A 115 -7.78 15.60 -2.69
C TRP A 115 -8.29 16.09 -4.03
N GLN A 116 -9.60 16.14 -4.18
CA GLN A 116 -10.25 16.71 -5.34
C GLN A 116 -9.99 18.23 -5.38
N LYS A 117 -9.54 18.73 -6.53
CA LYS A 117 -9.41 20.17 -6.76
C LYS A 117 -10.81 20.75 -7.03
N THR A 118 -11.18 21.76 -6.26
CA THR A 118 -12.42 22.52 -6.40
C THR A 118 -12.08 24.00 -6.64
N PRO A 119 -13.05 24.85 -7.05
CA PRO A 119 -12.82 26.29 -7.16
C PRO A 119 -12.35 26.93 -5.84
N ASP A 120 -12.82 26.42 -4.70
CA ASP A 120 -12.54 26.96 -3.36
C ASP A 120 -11.34 26.30 -2.66
N GLY A 121 -10.63 25.39 -3.34
CA GLY A 121 -9.44 24.74 -2.80
C GLY A 121 -9.38 23.24 -3.07
N LYS A 122 -9.12 22.45 -2.03
CA LYS A 122 -9.01 20.99 -2.13
C LYS A 122 -9.93 20.31 -1.12
N GLN A 123 -10.85 19.50 -1.61
CA GLN A 123 -11.73 18.66 -0.78
C GLN A 123 -11.11 17.26 -0.62
N PRO A 124 -10.67 16.86 0.59
CA PRO A 124 -10.27 15.49 0.83
C PRO A 124 -11.48 14.56 0.72
N HIS A 125 -11.27 13.44 0.05
CA HIS A 125 -12.17 12.30 -0.01
C HIS A 125 -11.46 11.10 0.60
N VAL A 126 -12.21 10.27 1.32
CA VAL A 126 -11.79 8.90 1.59
C VAL A 126 -12.43 8.00 0.55
N ILE A 127 -11.63 7.08 0.01
CA ILE A 127 -12.00 6.11 -1.00
C ILE A 127 -11.81 4.72 -0.37
N GLU A 128 -12.91 4.00 -0.22
CA GLU A 128 -12.98 2.72 0.52
C GLU A 128 -13.68 1.67 -0.34
N SER A 129 -13.52 0.39 0.02
CA SER A 129 -14.27 -0.69 -0.63
C SER A 129 -15.78 -0.50 -0.46
N THR A 130 -16.57 -0.70 -1.53
CA THR A 130 -18.03 -0.71 -1.44
C THR A 130 -18.57 -1.84 -0.55
N SER A 131 -17.83 -2.95 -0.42
CA SER A 131 -18.19 -4.07 0.46
C SER A 131 -17.77 -3.86 1.92
N GLY A 132 -17.00 -2.80 2.22
CA GLY A 132 -16.39 -2.60 3.54
C GLY A 132 -15.21 -3.52 3.85
N ALA A 133 -14.78 -4.37 2.90
CA ALA A 133 -13.60 -5.21 3.06
C ALA A 133 -12.29 -4.41 3.04
N VAL A 134 -11.27 -4.92 3.72
CA VAL A 134 -9.90 -4.40 3.63
C VAL A 134 -9.34 -4.68 2.23
N LEU A 135 -8.89 -3.63 1.58
CA LEU A 135 -8.27 -3.66 0.25
C LEU A 135 -6.81 -4.09 0.35
N ALA A 136 -6.31 -4.73 -0.71
CA ALA A 136 -4.91 -5.11 -0.84
C ALA A 136 -4.23 -4.31 -1.95
N MET A 137 -3.55 -3.21 -1.59
CA MET A 137 -2.81 -2.43 -2.56
C MET A 137 -1.56 -3.21 -3.01
N ALA A 138 -1.34 -3.28 -4.32
CA ALA A 138 -0.15 -3.88 -4.89
C ALA A 138 1.09 -3.06 -4.54
N GLY A 139 2.06 -3.66 -3.86
CA GLY A 139 3.29 -3.01 -3.44
C GLY A 139 4.53 -3.67 -4.03
N LEU A 140 5.60 -2.90 -4.15
CA LEU A 140 6.94 -3.41 -4.43
C LEU A 140 7.86 -3.03 -3.27
N TRP A 141 8.68 -3.97 -2.81
CA TRP A 141 9.60 -3.73 -1.69
C TRP A 141 11.06 -3.98 -2.07
N GLU A 142 11.97 -3.39 -1.31
CA GLU A 142 13.40 -3.47 -1.54
C GLU A 142 14.16 -3.47 -0.21
N GLU A 143 15.35 -4.08 -0.23
CA GLU A 143 16.31 -4.07 0.87
C GLU A 143 17.52 -3.24 0.51
N ASN A 144 17.86 -2.30 1.38
CA ASN A 144 19.13 -1.58 1.32
C ASN A 144 19.98 -1.94 2.53
N LYS A 145 21.02 -2.75 2.30
CA LYS A 145 21.96 -3.23 3.32
C LYS A 145 22.92 -2.14 3.83
N ASN A 146 23.06 -1.04 3.11
CA ASN A 146 24.01 0.03 3.43
C ASN A 146 23.39 1.14 4.30
N LEU A 147 22.06 1.21 4.35
CA LEU A 147 21.30 2.26 5.05
C LEU A 147 20.47 1.72 6.22
N GLY A 148 20.62 0.44 6.55
CA GLY A 148 20.03 -0.19 7.73
C GLY A 148 21.04 -0.30 8.89
N GLU A 149 20.59 -0.86 10.00
CA GLU A 149 21.49 -1.21 11.10
C GLU A 149 22.35 -2.44 10.73
N PRO A 150 23.53 -2.64 11.35
CA PRO A 150 24.32 -3.84 11.13
C PRO A 150 23.49 -5.12 11.36
N GLY A 151 23.35 -5.94 10.32
CA GLY A 151 22.54 -7.17 10.35
C GLY A 151 21.04 -6.97 10.13
N GLN A 152 20.56 -5.73 10.01
CA GLN A 152 19.15 -5.40 9.73
C GLN A 152 19.05 -4.43 8.54
N PRO A 153 18.90 -4.94 7.30
CA PRO A 153 18.80 -4.07 6.14
C PRO A 153 17.57 -3.16 6.24
N LEU A 154 17.69 -1.95 5.71
CA LEU A 154 16.55 -1.04 5.57
C LEU A 154 15.57 -1.65 4.56
N ARG A 155 14.39 -2.05 5.03
CA ARG A 155 13.29 -2.50 4.18
C ARG A 155 12.33 -1.37 3.88
N THR A 156 12.07 -1.15 2.60
CA THR A 156 11.20 -0.07 2.13
C THR A 156 10.22 -0.58 1.09
N VAL A 157 9.10 0.14 0.94
CA VAL A 157 8.01 -0.25 0.03
C VAL A 157 7.49 0.95 -0.77
N THR A 158 7.06 0.69 -2.00
CA THR A 158 6.31 1.64 -2.84
C THR A 158 4.98 1.01 -3.22
N ILE A 159 3.95 1.82 -3.41
CA ILE A 159 2.62 1.35 -3.85
C ILE A 159 2.52 1.54 -5.37
N LEU A 160 2.04 0.53 -6.08
CA LEU A 160 1.78 0.61 -7.50
C LEU A 160 0.50 1.40 -7.76
N THR A 161 0.54 2.25 -8.77
CA THR A 161 -0.57 3.09 -9.19
C THR A 161 -0.82 2.93 -10.66
N THR A 162 -2.07 3.07 -11.06
CA THR A 162 -2.55 3.02 -12.44
C THR A 162 -3.46 4.21 -12.73
N ALA A 163 -3.94 4.36 -13.96
CA ALA A 163 -4.96 5.35 -14.30
C ALA A 163 -6.22 5.13 -13.45
N ALA A 164 -6.85 6.21 -12.99
CA ALA A 164 -8.13 6.08 -12.30
C ALA A 164 -9.21 5.54 -13.24
N ASN A 165 -10.12 4.75 -12.69
CA ASN A 165 -11.34 4.33 -13.38
C ASN A 165 -12.32 5.51 -13.54
N ALA A 166 -13.43 5.31 -14.26
CA ALA A 166 -14.35 6.40 -14.57
C ALA A 166 -15.00 7.00 -13.33
N ALA A 167 -15.27 6.16 -12.32
CA ALA A 167 -15.85 6.59 -11.05
C ALA A 167 -14.94 7.54 -10.25
N LEU A 168 -13.63 7.31 -10.25
CA LEU A 168 -12.68 8.07 -9.41
C LEU A 168 -11.92 9.16 -10.17
N ASN A 169 -11.91 9.13 -11.49
CA ASN A 169 -11.25 10.14 -12.32
C ASN A 169 -11.69 11.60 -12.02
N PRO A 170 -12.96 11.90 -11.66
CA PRO A 170 -13.36 13.24 -11.22
C PRO A 170 -12.67 13.75 -9.94
N ILE A 171 -12.14 12.85 -9.11
CA ILE A 171 -11.40 13.17 -7.88
C ILE A 171 -9.90 13.29 -8.17
N HIS A 172 -9.32 12.28 -8.81
CA HIS A 172 -7.90 12.25 -9.21
C HIS A 172 -7.71 11.33 -10.42
N ASP A 173 -6.77 11.65 -11.32
CA ASP A 173 -6.47 10.91 -12.56
C ASP A 173 -5.79 9.54 -12.33
N ARG A 174 -5.57 9.14 -11.08
CA ARG A 174 -4.78 7.97 -10.71
C ARG A 174 -5.34 7.31 -9.47
N MET A 175 -5.12 6.01 -9.35
CA MET A 175 -5.51 5.21 -8.19
C MET A 175 -4.45 4.14 -7.88
N PRO A 176 -4.43 3.57 -6.66
CA PRO A 176 -3.67 2.36 -6.38
C PRO A 176 -4.13 1.20 -7.27
N VAL A 177 -3.21 0.28 -7.54
CA VAL A 177 -3.57 -1.05 -8.05
C VAL A 177 -4.00 -1.90 -6.86
N PHE A 178 -5.12 -2.60 -6.99
CA PHE A 178 -5.63 -3.54 -6.00
C PHE A 178 -5.50 -4.96 -6.52
N ILE A 179 -5.07 -5.88 -5.68
CA ILE A 179 -5.01 -7.31 -6.00
C ILE A 179 -6.23 -7.98 -5.37
N ASP A 180 -6.92 -8.84 -6.12
CA ASP A 180 -8.03 -9.60 -5.56
C ASP A 180 -7.52 -10.71 -4.63
N PRO A 181 -8.27 -11.07 -3.58
CA PRO A 181 -7.81 -12.10 -2.63
C PRO A 181 -7.50 -13.45 -3.28
N ALA A 182 -8.24 -13.82 -4.31
CA ALA A 182 -7.99 -15.03 -5.11
C ALA A 182 -6.62 -15.03 -5.81
N ASP A 183 -6.10 -13.84 -6.13
CA ASP A 183 -4.85 -13.63 -6.85
C ASP A 183 -3.64 -13.41 -5.93
N PHE A 184 -3.83 -13.34 -4.60
CA PHE A 184 -2.73 -13.06 -3.65
C PHE A 184 -1.56 -14.04 -3.78
N SER A 185 -1.83 -15.33 -3.97
CA SER A 185 -0.77 -16.33 -4.11
C SER A 185 0.05 -16.11 -5.38
N GLU A 186 -0.64 -15.86 -6.51
CA GLU A 186 0.02 -15.65 -7.80
C GLU A 186 0.81 -14.34 -7.78
N TRP A 187 0.19 -13.24 -7.34
CA TRP A 187 0.86 -11.95 -7.19
C TRP A 187 2.11 -12.03 -6.32
N LEU A 188 2.10 -12.80 -5.22
CA LEU A 188 3.25 -12.88 -4.32
C LEU A 188 4.33 -13.85 -4.79
N ASP A 189 4.07 -14.74 -5.76
CA ASP A 189 4.98 -15.81 -6.16
C ASP A 189 6.27 -15.27 -6.84
N PRO A 190 7.45 -15.35 -6.20
CA PRO A 190 8.69 -14.86 -6.78
C PRO A 190 9.14 -15.65 -8.03
N ALA A 191 8.57 -16.83 -8.29
CA ALA A 191 8.83 -17.61 -9.51
C ALA A 191 8.10 -17.06 -10.74
N MET A 192 7.02 -16.27 -10.54
CA MET A 192 6.37 -15.55 -11.63
C MET A 192 7.23 -14.33 -12.02
N GLU A 193 8.16 -14.56 -12.96
CA GLU A 193 9.04 -13.54 -13.53
C GLU A 193 8.56 -13.01 -14.90
N ASP A 194 7.57 -13.68 -15.53
CA ASP A 194 6.98 -13.27 -16.80
C ASP A 194 6.25 -11.93 -16.64
N LEU A 195 6.76 -10.91 -17.33
CA LEU A 195 6.26 -9.55 -17.24
C LEU A 195 4.81 -9.42 -17.73
N GLU A 196 4.40 -10.16 -18.74
CA GLU A 196 3.03 -10.06 -19.27
C GLU A 196 2.03 -10.69 -18.29
N GLN A 197 2.42 -11.77 -17.60
CA GLN A 197 1.63 -12.33 -16.50
C GLN A 197 1.53 -11.34 -15.33
N ILE A 198 2.63 -10.68 -14.95
CA ILE A 198 2.62 -9.65 -13.89
C ILE A 198 1.71 -8.47 -14.29
N LYS A 199 1.77 -8.01 -15.54
CA LYS A 199 1.01 -6.86 -16.03
C LYS A 199 -0.51 -7.06 -15.94
N ARG A 200 -1.00 -8.30 -15.98
CA ARG A 200 -2.43 -8.61 -15.88
C ARG A 200 -3.05 -8.06 -14.57
N PHE A 201 -2.26 -8.00 -13.50
CA PHE A 201 -2.70 -7.49 -12.19
C PHE A 201 -2.68 -5.96 -12.10
N LEU A 202 -2.00 -5.28 -13.03
CA LEU A 202 -1.66 -3.86 -12.91
C LEU A 202 -2.73 -2.94 -13.50
N THR A 203 -4.00 -3.36 -13.42
CA THR A 203 -5.16 -2.67 -13.98
C THR A 203 -5.89 -1.85 -12.91
N ALA A 204 -6.74 -0.93 -13.37
CA ALA A 204 -7.65 -0.22 -12.47
C ALA A 204 -8.69 -1.21 -11.92
N ALA A 205 -9.15 -0.97 -10.68
CA ALA A 205 -10.30 -1.69 -10.16
C ALA A 205 -11.57 -1.30 -10.93
N GLU A 206 -12.57 -2.18 -10.95
CA GLU A 206 -13.87 -1.89 -11.56
C GLU A 206 -14.52 -0.66 -10.92
N ASP A 207 -15.34 0.06 -11.69
CA ASP A 207 -15.98 1.31 -11.25
C ASP A 207 -16.80 1.14 -9.96
N GLN A 208 -17.37 -0.05 -9.74
CA GLN A 208 -18.22 -0.39 -8.60
C GLN A 208 -17.48 -0.94 -7.37
N THR A 209 -16.17 -1.19 -7.47
CA THR A 209 -15.37 -1.76 -6.37
C THR A 209 -15.16 -0.74 -5.24
N LEU A 210 -15.11 0.55 -5.58
CA LEU A 210 -14.73 1.62 -4.66
C LEU A 210 -15.79 2.69 -4.58
N THR A 211 -16.00 3.23 -3.39
CA THR A 211 -16.83 4.40 -3.16
C THR A 211 -16.00 5.52 -2.58
N ALA A 212 -16.33 6.76 -2.96
CA ALA A 212 -15.67 7.96 -2.48
C ALA A 212 -16.66 8.83 -1.73
N ARG A 213 -16.26 9.34 -0.56
CA ARG A 213 -17.04 10.33 0.20
C ARG A 213 -16.15 11.46 0.71
N PRO A 214 -16.63 12.70 0.76
CA PRO A 214 -15.86 13.81 1.30
C PRO A 214 -15.66 13.64 2.80
N VAL A 215 -14.52 14.10 3.31
CA VAL A 215 -14.17 14.07 4.74
C VAL A 215 -13.66 15.43 5.23
N SER A 216 -13.55 15.57 6.55
CA SER A 216 -13.00 16.75 7.20
C SER A 216 -11.55 17.04 6.76
N THR A 217 -11.20 18.33 6.75
CA THR A 217 -9.82 18.79 6.51
C THR A 217 -8.84 18.42 7.62
N ILE A 218 -9.30 17.85 8.74
CA ILE A 218 -8.46 17.28 9.80
C ILE A 218 -7.40 16.33 9.23
N VAL A 219 -7.75 15.54 8.21
CA VAL A 219 -6.83 14.60 7.56
C VAL A 219 -5.63 15.28 6.89
N ASN A 220 -5.72 16.57 6.54
CA ASN A 220 -4.64 17.29 5.86
C ASN A 220 -3.32 17.23 6.65
N ASN A 221 -3.39 17.36 7.98
CA ASN A 221 -2.24 17.25 8.85
C ASN A 221 -1.95 15.78 9.19
N ALA A 222 -0.83 15.24 8.69
CA ALA A 222 -0.41 13.86 8.90
C ALA A 222 -0.13 13.48 10.37
N ARG A 223 -0.08 14.46 11.29
CA ARG A 223 0.03 14.20 12.73
C ARG A 223 -1.32 13.84 13.36
N ASN A 224 -2.43 14.14 12.70
CA ASN A 224 -3.76 13.75 13.15
C ASN A 224 -3.99 12.31 12.72
N ASP A 225 -3.79 11.34 13.62
CA ASP A 225 -4.03 9.92 13.37
C ASP A 225 -5.21 9.44 14.24
N THR A 226 -6.39 10.03 14.02
CA THR A 226 -7.60 9.83 14.83
C THR A 226 -8.82 9.53 13.97
N PRO A 227 -9.91 8.96 14.54
CA PRO A 227 -11.18 8.74 13.83
C PRO A 227 -11.75 9.98 13.14
N ASP A 228 -11.46 11.17 13.64
CA ASP A 228 -11.94 12.44 13.08
C ASP A 228 -11.44 12.71 11.66
N CYS A 229 -10.38 12.03 11.22
CA CYS A 229 -9.93 12.07 9.82
C CYS A 229 -10.98 11.51 8.84
N LEU A 230 -11.92 10.70 9.34
CA LEU A 230 -13.00 10.10 8.56
C LEU A 230 -14.35 10.79 8.80
N ALA A 231 -14.41 11.81 9.66
CA ALA A 231 -15.62 12.60 9.89
C ALA A 231 -16.04 13.32 8.61
N ALA A 232 -17.33 13.62 8.48
CA ALA A 232 -17.84 14.46 7.40
C ALA A 232 -17.20 15.88 7.44
N PRO A 233 -17.20 16.62 6.31
CA PRO A 233 -16.64 17.97 6.22
C PRO A 233 -17.19 18.96 7.25
#